data_AF-A0A524ADL5-F1
#
_entry.id   AF-A0A524ADL5-F1
#
_cell.length_a   1.000
_cell.length_b   1.000
_cell.length_c   1.000
_cell.angle_alpha   90.00
_cell.angle_beta   90.00
_cell.angle_gamma   90.00
#
_symmetry.space_group_name_H-M   'P 1'
#
loop_
_entity.id
_entity.type
_entity.pdbx_description
1 polymer ?
#
loop_
_entity_poly.entity_id
_entity_poly.type
_entity_poly.pdbx_seq_one_letter_code
_entity_poly.pdbx_strand_id
1 'polypeptide(L)'
;MIDDLDEFLRQLLIREMPIRNNEVDIAFDQPSREWSGRLNRPTLSLFLHDMRENNQLRRNEWEIMARSDGKLTKRRPHFRLDLHYMVTAWAAEPDDEHRLLTRVLMAFLRWPKLPIEDLPESLQDQPVPMPMRPAHHDQLRNPADIWSALDNEIRPAISLVITLAVNPYRLVTEPLVRTRELVVGHARDTLRMLLDERMEPDHLFLISGLVRGDGPRENLRLRLVERGVNVPVSPEGEFAVGHLLAGEYTLEVWSQQERIARRKITVPSPEYDMMT
;
A
#
# COMPACT_ATOMS: atom_id res chain seq x y z
N MET A 1 2.87 14.60 10.08
CA MET A 1 3.37 13.64 9.07
C MET A 1 4.32 14.26 8.04
N ILE A 2 3.96 15.34 7.33
CA ILE A 2 4.92 16.00 6.40
C ILE A 2 5.94 16.84 7.18
N ASP A 3 5.45 17.60 8.17
CA ASP A 3 6.26 18.23 9.21
C ASP A 3 7.21 17.26 9.93
N ASP A 4 6.75 16.04 10.22
CA ASP A 4 7.60 14.99 10.81
C ASP A 4 8.69 14.52 9.83
N LEU A 5 8.39 14.51 8.52
CA LEU A 5 9.39 14.21 7.49
C LEU A 5 10.41 15.33 7.39
N ASP A 6 9.98 16.60 7.43
CA ASP A 6 10.88 17.75 7.43
C ASP A 6 11.85 17.70 8.61
N GLU A 7 11.33 17.41 9.80
CA GLU A 7 12.18 17.26 10.98
C GLU A 7 13.12 16.06 10.86
N PHE A 8 12.65 14.93 10.32
CA PHE A 8 13.52 13.79 10.05
C PHE A 8 14.66 14.13 9.07
N LEU A 9 14.36 14.85 7.98
CA LEU A 9 15.37 15.28 7.00
C LEU A 9 16.37 16.26 7.61
N ARG A 10 15.92 17.15 8.50
CA ARG A 10 16.79 18.02 9.29
C ARG A 10 17.77 17.21 10.11
N GLN A 11 17.29 16.24 10.88
CA GLN A 11 18.13 15.39 11.73
C GLN A 11 19.08 14.52 10.90
N LEU A 12 18.62 14.01 9.75
CA LEU A 12 19.44 13.25 8.81
C LEU A 12 20.63 14.08 8.30
N LEU A 13 20.38 15.33 7.90
CA LEU A 13 21.43 16.24 7.44
C LEU A 13 22.39 16.63 8.57
N ILE A 14 21.89 16.90 9.78
CA ILE A 14 22.74 17.19 10.95
C ILE A 14 23.66 16.00 11.28
N ARG A 15 23.17 14.77 11.12
CA ARG A 15 23.94 13.55 11.36
C ARG A 15 25.00 13.30 10.29
N GLU A 16 24.64 13.44 9.01
CA GLU A 16 25.52 13.09 7.89
C GLU A 16 26.52 14.19 7.52
N MET A 17 26.15 15.45 7.74
CA MET A 17 27.03 16.58 7.50
C MET A 17 27.73 16.95 8.81
N PRO A 18 29.07 16.82 8.91
CA PRO A 18 29.83 17.29 10.07
C PRO A 18 29.83 18.83 10.06
N ILE A 19 28.72 19.43 10.46
CA ILE A 19 28.59 20.87 10.69
C ILE A 19 29.28 21.13 12.03
N ARG A 20 30.44 21.76 12.02
CA ARG A 20 31.07 22.22 13.26
C ARG A 20 30.12 23.26 13.88
N ASN A 21 29.80 23.12 15.16
CA ASN A 21 29.12 24.13 15.99
C ASN A 21 27.85 24.79 15.40
N ASN A 22 26.94 24.04 14.76
CA ASN A 22 25.69 24.63 14.25
C ASN A 22 25.95 25.87 13.34
N GLU A 23 27.02 25.82 12.55
CA GLU A 23 27.43 26.92 11.66
C GLU A 23 26.46 27.15 10.50
N VAL A 24 25.67 26.13 10.14
CA VAL A 24 24.74 26.14 9.02
C VAL A 24 23.33 25.90 9.54
N ASP A 25 22.40 26.77 9.18
CA ASP A 25 20.98 26.63 9.50
C ASP A 25 20.28 25.79 8.41
N ILE A 26 19.25 25.03 8.79
CA ILE A 26 18.41 24.27 7.87
C ILE A 26 17.00 24.85 7.96
N ALA A 27 16.40 25.19 6.83
CA ALA A 27 15.08 25.79 6.76
C ALA A 27 14.22 25.05 5.72
N PHE A 28 12.92 25.04 5.95
CA PHE A 28 11.93 24.44 5.02
C PHE A 28 11.00 25.51 4.43
N ASP A 29 11.24 26.77 4.78
CA ASP A 29 10.52 27.92 4.26
C ASP A 29 10.76 28.11 2.76
N GLN A 30 9.80 28.78 2.13
CA GLN A 30 9.91 29.22 0.75
C GLN A 30 11.05 30.25 0.60
N PRO A 31 12.03 30.03 -0.31
CA PRO A 31 13.20 30.88 -0.45
C PRO A 31 12.90 32.14 -1.29
N SER A 32 11.92 32.92 -0.86
CA SER A 32 11.59 34.23 -1.44
C SER A 32 12.71 35.24 -1.24
N ARG A 33 12.71 36.32 -2.03
CA ARG A 33 13.66 37.43 -1.86
C ARG A 33 13.64 37.98 -0.44
N GLU A 34 12.45 38.20 0.11
CA GLU A 34 12.25 38.70 1.46
C GLU A 34 12.82 37.76 2.52
N TRP A 35 12.63 36.45 2.36
CA TRP A 35 13.21 35.45 3.26
C TRP A 35 14.74 35.43 3.17
N SER A 36 15.29 35.39 1.94
CA SER A 36 16.74 35.35 1.73
C SER A 36 17.45 36.60 2.24
N GLY A 37 16.81 37.77 2.19
CA GLY A 37 17.35 39.03 2.69
C GLY A 37 17.45 39.11 4.22
N ARG A 38 16.80 38.21 4.95
CA ARG A 38 16.87 38.13 6.42
C ARG A 38 17.94 37.16 6.92
N LEU A 39 18.57 36.40 6.01
CA LEU A 39 19.57 35.40 6.37
C LEU A 39 20.88 36.08 6.76
N ASN A 40 21.35 35.79 7.97
CA ASN A 40 22.62 36.31 8.49
C ASN A 40 23.70 35.21 8.61
N ARG A 41 23.35 33.97 8.29
CA ARG A 41 24.20 32.79 8.41
C ARG A 41 24.01 31.87 7.21
N PRO A 42 25.01 31.04 6.86
CA PRO A 42 24.86 30.05 5.81
C PRO A 42 23.65 29.16 6.09
N THR A 43 22.72 29.06 5.14
CA THR A 43 21.45 28.37 5.32
C THR A 43 21.18 27.43 4.17
N LEU A 44 20.75 26.20 4.48
CA LEU A 44 20.20 25.24 3.54
C LEU A 44 18.67 25.35 3.55
N SER A 45 18.06 25.63 2.41
CA SER A 45 16.61 25.64 2.25
C SER A 45 16.17 24.36 1.53
N LEU A 46 15.27 23.59 2.15
CA LEU A 46 14.59 22.43 1.57
C LEU A 46 13.13 22.82 1.32
N PHE A 47 12.86 23.44 0.18
CA PHE A 47 11.52 23.94 -0.12
C PHE A 47 10.66 22.89 -0.81
N LEU A 48 9.56 22.46 -0.17
CA LEU A 48 8.55 21.59 -0.78
C LEU A 48 7.71 22.39 -1.78
N HIS A 49 7.97 22.24 -3.07
CA HIS A 49 7.31 23.04 -4.11
C HIS A 49 6.16 22.31 -4.81
N ASP A 50 6.11 20.97 -4.71
CA ASP A 50 5.10 20.17 -5.39
C ASP A 50 4.85 18.84 -4.67
N MET A 51 3.63 18.34 -4.76
CA MET A 51 3.17 17.09 -4.14
C MET A 51 2.23 16.38 -5.10
N ARG A 52 2.59 15.18 -5.56
CA ARG A 52 1.83 14.47 -6.58
C ARG A 52 1.65 13.00 -6.27
N GLU A 53 0.49 12.46 -6.60
CA GLU A 53 0.29 11.01 -6.55
C GLU A 53 1.21 10.30 -7.55
N ASN A 54 1.91 9.29 -7.08
CA ASN A 54 2.71 8.41 -7.90
C ASN A 54 1.83 7.31 -8.50
N ASN A 55 1.30 7.59 -9.70
CA ASN A 55 0.44 6.68 -10.43
C ASN A 55 1.11 5.36 -10.84
N GLN A 56 2.45 5.32 -10.95
CA GLN A 56 3.16 4.09 -11.31
C GLN A 56 3.15 3.06 -10.18
N LEU A 57 3.13 3.54 -8.92
CA LEU A 57 3.10 2.71 -7.73
C LEU A 57 1.70 2.51 -7.16
N ARG A 58 0.67 3.03 -7.86
CA ARG A 58 -0.72 2.90 -7.46
C ARG A 58 -1.18 1.45 -7.58
N ARG A 59 -1.75 0.94 -6.50
CA ARG A 59 -2.48 -0.33 -6.47
C ARG A 59 -3.97 -0.04 -6.35
N ASN A 60 -4.80 -0.82 -7.05
CA ASN A 60 -6.26 -0.68 -6.99
C ASN A 60 -6.95 -1.85 -6.28
N GLU A 61 -6.19 -2.87 -5.91
CA GLU A 61 -6.70 -4.06 -5.26
C GLU A 61 -6.81 -3.83 -3.75
N TRP A 62 -7.90 -4.30 -3.15
CA TRP A 62 -8.06 -4.27 -1.70
C TRP A 62 -7.07 -5.23 -1.04
N GLU A 63 -6.40 -4.76 0.01
CA GLU A 63 -5.51 -5.58 0.81
C GLU A 63 -6.31 -6.31 1.88
N ILE A 64 -6.22 -7.64 1.91
CA ILE A 64 -6.78 -8.45 2.99
C ILE A 64 -5.76 -8.47 4.13
N MET A 65 -6.13 -7.89 5.27
CA MET A 65 -5.23 -7.80 6.42
C MET A 65 -5.40 -8.94 7.40
N ALA A 66 -6.65 -9.35 7.63
CA ALA A 66 -6.96 -10.44 8.55
C ALA A 66 -8.25 -11.14 8.16
N ARG A 67 -8.29 -12.44 8.45
CA ARG A 67 -9.49 -13.25 8.35
C ARG A 67 -9.67 -14.01 9.65
N SER A 68 -10.68 -13.64 10.43
CA SER A 68 -10.98 -14.26 11.73
C SER A 68 -12.50 -14.41 11.87
N ASP A 69 -12.93 -15.52 12.48
CA ASP A 69 -14.30 -15.75 12.93
C ASP A 69 -15.41 -15.40 11.92
N GLY A 70 -15.23 -15.83 10.67
CA GLY A 70 -16.22 -15.60 9.61
C GLY A 70 -16.29 -14.15 9.11
N LYS A 71 -15.35 -13.30 9.50
CA LYS A 71 -15.19 -11.93 9.05
C LYS A 71 -13.89 -11.75 8.27
N LEU A 72 -13.92 -10.84 7.32
CA LEU A 72 -12.77 -10.40 6.53
C LEU A 72 -12.50 -8.94 6.87
N THR A 73 -11.29 -8.65 7.34
CA THR A 73 -10.81 -7.27 7.48
C THR A 73 -9.95 -6.93 6.27
N LYS A 74 -10.44 -5.98 5.48
CA LYS A 74 -9.77 -5.47 4.29
C LYS A 74 -9.53 -3.97 4.40
N ARG A 75 -8.54 -3.49 3.66
CA ARG A 75 -8.20 -2.07 3.57
C ARG A 75 -7.97 -1.70 2.11
N ARG A 76 -8.25 -0.45 1.76
CA ARG A 76 -7.75 0.09 0.49
C ARG A 76 -6.24 0.28 0.58
N PRO A 77 -5.51 0.09 -0.53
CA PRO A 77 -4.06 0.26 -0.54
C PRO A 77 -3.71 1.72 -0.26
N HIS A 78 -2.51 1.96 0.27
CA HIS A 78 -2.02 3.32 0.52
C HIS A 78 -1.89 4.11 -0.78
N PHE A 79 -2.15 5.42 -0.70
CA PHE A 79 -1.72 6.35 -1.72
C PHE A 79 -0.21 6.50 -1.67
N ARG A 80 0.43 6.47 -2.83
CA ARG A 80 1.86 6.75 -2.95
C ARG A 80 2.00 8.20 -3.36
N LEU A 81 2.62 9.01 -2.52
CA LEU A 81 2.77 10.44 -2.73
C LEU A 81 4.24 10.76 -2.94
N ASP A 82 4.58 11.35 -4.09
CA ASP A 82 5.88 11.92 -4.36
C ASP A 82 5.89 13.38 -3.86
N LEU A 83 6.80 13.66 -2.92
CA LEU A 83 7.08 15.00 -2.41
C LEU A 83 8.31 15.54 -3.12
N HIS A 84 8.17 16.71 -3.76
CA HIS A 84 9.23 17.33 -4.55
C HIS A 84 9.82 18.51 -3.78
N TYR A 85 11.01 18.30 -3.22
CA TYR A 85 11.78 19.35 -2.58
C TYR A 85 12.77 19.97 -3.58
N MET A 86 12.96 21.27 -3.46
CA MET A 86 14.04 22.02 -4.10
C MET A 86 15.03 22.43 -3.02
N VAL A 87 16.24 21.86 -3.08
CA VAL A 87 17.26 22.10 -2.07
C VAL A 87 18.26 23.14 -2.58
N THR A 88 18.36 24.25 -1.88
CA THR A 88 19.22 25.39 -2.22
C THR A 88 20.14 25.75 -1.06
N ALA A 89 21.31 26.30 -1.36
CA ALA A 89 22.25 26.80 -0.36
C ALA A 89 22.36 28.33 -0.48
N TRP A 90 22.42 28.99 0.66
CA TRP A 90 22.51 30.44 0.78
C TRP A 90 23.72 30.77 1.63
N ALA A 91 24.74 31.38 1.03
CA ALA A 91 25.95 31.81 1.72
C ALA A 91 26.45 33.16 1.16
N ALA A 92 27.50 33.72 1.76
CA ALA A 92 28.09 34.97 1.28
C ALA A 92 28.85 34.78 -0.04
N GLU A 93 29.56 33.66 -0.17
CA GLU A 93 30.41 33.36 -1.32
C GLU A 93 29.88 32.15 -2.10
N PRO A 94 29.90 32.17 -3.46
CA PRO A 94 29.44 31.05 -4.28
C PRO A 94 30.17 29.73 -4.00
N ASP A 95 31.46 29.79 -3.64
CA ASP A 95 32.25 28.61 -3.30
C ASP A 95 31.71 27.89 -2.07
N ASP A 96 31.19 28.63 -1.08
CA ASP A 96 30.58 28.05 0.12
C ASP A 96 29.22 27.42 -0.21
N GLU A 97 28.44 28.03 -1.10
CA GLU A 97 27.18 27.45 -1.58
C GLU A 97 27.44 26.10 -2.28
N HIS A 98 28.43 26.05 -3.18
CA HIS A 98 28.79 24.82 -3.87
C HIS A 98 29.31 23.74 -2.90
N ARG A 99 30.09 24.11 -1.88
CA ARG A 99 30.56 23.18 -0.85
C ARG A 99 29.39 22.62 -0.03
N LEU A 100 28.44 23.46 0.35
CA LEU A 100 27.24 23.03 1.08
C LEU A 100 26.37 22.09 0.24
N LEU A 101 26.08 22.47 -1.01
CA LEU A 101 25.32 21.62 -1.94
C LEU A 101 25.99 20.27 -2.17
N THR A 102 27.31 20.25 -2.32
CA THR A 102 28.07 18.99 -2.47
C THR A 102 27.91 18.10 -1.24
N ARG A 103 28.01 18.66 -0.03
CA ARG A 103 27.84 17.89 1.22
C ARG A 103 26.43 17.32 1.35
N VAL A 104 25.42 18.13 1.06
CA VAL A 104 24.01 17.71 1.07
C VAL A 104 23.76 16.59 0.05
N LEU A 105 24.24 16.77 -1.17
CA LEU A 105 24.11 15.76 -2.23
C LEU A 105 24.73 14.44 -1.80
N MET A 106 25.95 14.47 -1.26
CA MET A 106 26.64 13.28 -0.76
C MET A 106 25.90 12.63 0.41
N ALA A 107 25.31 13.41 1.31
CA ALA A 107 24.48 12.89 2.40
C ALA A 107 23.25 12.15 1.86
N PHE A 108 22.49 12.76 0.95
CA PHE A 108 21.30 12.11 0.38
C PHE A 108 21.63 10.89 -0.47
N LEU A 109 22.72 10.92 -1.25
CA LEU A 109 23.13 9.77 -2.07
C LEU A 109 23.49 8.53 -1.25
N ARG A 110 23.88 8.68 0.03
CA ARG A 110 24.12 7.54 0.94
C ARG A 110 22.83 6.88 1.42
N TRP A 111 21.70 7.57 1.30
CA TRP A 111 20.40 7.16 1.80
C TRP A 111 19.39 7.00 0.65
N PRO A 112 19.57 6.03 -0.27
CA PRO A 112 18.64 5.84 -1.39
C PRO A 112 17.22 5.43 -0.96
N LYS A 113 17.09 4.91 0.27
CA LYS A 113 15.83 4.59 0.93
C LYS A 113 15.94 4.96 2.41
N LEU A 114 14.88 5.54 2.96
CA LEU A 114 14.76 5.82 4.37
C LEU A 114 14.19 4.56 5.06
N PRO A 115 14.94 3.91 5.97
CA PRO A 115 14.50 2.71 6.68
C PRO A 115 13.36 3.07 7.63
N ILE A 116 12.37 2.18 7.74
CA ILE A 116 11.12 2.45 8.48
C ILE A 116 11.39 2.57 9.98
N GLU A 117 12.40 1.85 10.47
CA GLU A 117 12.78 1.76 11.87
C GLU A 117 13.30 3.08 12.43
N ASP A 118 13.91 3.91 11.58
CA ASP A 118 14.42 5.23 11.96
C ASP A 118 13.35 6.33 11.85
N LEU A 119 12.19 6.03 11.26
CA LEU A 119 11.14 7.02 11.02
C LEU A 119 10.33 7.31 12.30
N PRO A 120 9.85 8.55 12.46
CA PRO A 120 8.91 8.88 13.53
C PRO A 120 7.63 8.05 13.40
N GLU A 121 6.93 7.83 14.51
CA GLU A 121 5.75 6.95 14.59
C GLU A 121 4.68 7.26 13.53
N SER A 122 4.46 8.54 13.23
CA SER A 122 3.52 9.00 12.21
C SER A 122 3.86 8.54 10.78
N LEU A 123 5.12 8.20 10.52
CA LEU A 123 5.65 7.74 9.24
C LEU A 123 5.98 6.23 9.25
N GLN A 124 5.60 5.46 10.27
CA GLN A 124 5.91 4.03 10.34
C GLN A 124 4.95 3.12 9.55
N ASP A 125 3.71 3.55 9.24
CA ASP A 125 2.76 2.80 8.39
C ASP A 125 3.16 2.86 6.91
N GLN A 126 4.33 2.30 6.59
CA GLN A 126 4.89 2.22 5.24
C GLN A 126 4.93 0.77 4.79
N PRO A 127 4.38 0.42 3.62
CA PRO A 127 4.42 -0.95 3.11
C PRO A 127 5.84 -1.38 2.68
N VAL A 128 6.73 -0.42 2.40
CA VAL A 128 8.14 -0.61 2.05
C VAL A 128 8.94 0.63 2.47
N PRO A 129 10.27 0.54 2.65
CA PRO A 129 11.12 1.71 2.92
C PRO A 129 10.91 2.84 1.92
N MET A 130 10.89 4.09 2.39
CA MET A 130 10.56 5.26 1.56
C MET A 130 11.73 5.58 0.62
N PRO A 131 11.58 5.47 -0.72
CA PRO A 131 12.67 5.78 -1.63
C PRO A 131 12.94 7.30 -1.65
N MET A 132 14.21 7.65 -1.63
CA MET A 132 14.71 9.02 -1.72
C MET A 132 15.58 9.14 -2.98
N ARG A 133 15.24 10.10 -3.83
CA ARG A 133 15.84 10.31 -5.16
C ARG A 133 16.40 11.73 -5.26
N PRO A 134 17.65 11.97 -4.84
CA PRO A 134 18.33 13.25 -5.06
C PRO A 134 18.79 13.41 -6.52
N ALA A 135 18.89 14.65 -6.99
CA ALA A 135 19.40 15.03 -8.31
C ALA A 135 18.73 14.29 -9.50
N HIS A 136 17.42 14.06 -9.41
CA HIS A 136 16.66 13.36 -10.44
C HIS A 136 16.46 14.24 -11.70
N HIS A 137 17.01 13.81 -12.83
CA HIS A 137 17.14 14.57 -14.09
C HIS A 137 15.85 15.24 -14.61
N ASP A 138 14.71 14.59 -14.39
CA ASP A 138 13.41 15.04 -14.93
C ASP A 138 12.65 16.04 -14.03
N GLN A 139 13.24 16.43 -12.92
CA GLN A 139 12.63 17.32 -11.92
C GLN A 139 13.20 18.74 -12.07
N LEU A 140 12.36 19.76 -11.82
CA LEU A 140 12.66 21.19 -12.10
C LEU A 140 12.77 21.52 -13.60
N ARG A 141 11.84 21.02 -14.43
CA ARG A 141 11.88 21.20 -15.90
C ARG A 141 11.93 22.66 -16.38
N ASN A 142 11.39 23.60 -15.61
CA ASN A 142 11.57 25.02 -15.85
C ASN A 142 12.01 25.74 -14.57
N PRO A 143 13.33 25.77 -14.27
CA PRO A 143 13.82 26.39 -13.06
C PRO A 143 13.59 27.92 -13.09
N ALA A 144 13.63 28.55 -14.26
CA ALA A 144 13.44 29.98 -14.40
C ALA A 144 12.04 30.43 -13.94
N ASP A 145 11.00 29.66 -14.25
CA ASP A 145 9.63 29.96 -13.80
C ASP A 145 9.50 29.89 -12.28
N ILE A 146 10.11 28.87 -11.66
CA ILE A 146 10.09 28.70 -10.19
C ILE A 146 10.80 29.89 -9.54
N TRP A 147 11.99 30.25 -10.00
CA TRP A 147 12.74 31.39 -9.46
C TRP A 147 12.03 32.73 -9.70
N SER A 148 11.39 32.91 -10.86
CA SER A 148 10.58 34.09 -11.15
C SER A 148 9.37 34.20 -10.21
N ALA A 149 8.69 33.08 -9.92
CA ALA A 149 7.57 33.04 -8.98
C ALA A 149 8.00 33.32 -7.52
N LEU A 150 9.27 33.06 -7.19
CA LEU A 150 9.88 33.37 -5.89
C LEU A 150 10.35 34.84 -5.78
N ASP A 151 10.23 35.62 -6.86
CA ASP A 151 10.80 36.97 -7.01
C ASP A 151 12.32 37.00 -6.67
N ASN A 152 13.03 35.91 -6.93
CA ASN A 152 14.42 35.74 -6.50
C ASN A 152 15.34 35.41 -7.67
N GLU A 153 16.63 35.62 -7.47
CA GLU A 153 17.64 35.30 -8.47
C GLU A 153 17.83 33.79 -8.57
N ILE A 154 18.07 33.31 -9.79
CA ILE A 154 18.32 31.90 -10.04
C ILE A 154 19.59 31.44 -9.31
N ARG A 155 19.46 30.39 -8.50
CA ARG A 155 20.58 29.74 -7.81
C ARG A 155 20.67 28.25 -8.14
N PRO A 156 21.86 27.64 -7.98
CA PRO A 156 22.00 26.20 -8.07
C PRO A 156 21.10 25.48 -7.06
N ALA A 157 20.35 24.48 -7.53
CA ALA A 157 19.41 23.72 -6.73
C ALA A 157 19.54 22.22 -7.00
N ILE A 158 19.37 21.42 -5.96
CA ILE A 158 19.25 19.96 -6.05
C ILE A 158 17.77 19.60 -5.94
N SER A 159 17.22 18.96 -6.96
CA SER A 159 15.90 18.34 -6.85
C SER A 159 15.96 17.13 -5.93
N LEU A 160 15.01 17.00 -5.02
CA LEU A 160 14.90 15.85 -4.12
C LEU A 160 13.47 15.33 -4.16
N VAL A 161 13.29 14.06 -4.52
CA VAL A 161 11.97 13.40 -4.49
C VAL A 161 11.95 12.33 -3.41
N ILE A 162 10.97 12.41 -2.51
CA ILE A 162 10.74 11.39 -1.49
C ILE A 162 9.34 10.83 -1.70
N THR A 163 9.23 9.51 -1.80
CA THR A 163 7.93 8.85 -1.95
C THR A 163 7.49 8.24 -0.62
N LEU A 164 6.39 8.73 -0.07
CA LEU A 164 5.76 8.14 1.12
C LEU A 164 4.41 7.49 0.79
N ALA A 165 4.00 6.55 1.63
CA ALA A 165 2.68 5.99 1.63
C ALA A 165 1.78 6.77 2.61
N VAL A 166 0.58 7.12 2.18
CA VAL A 166 -0.44 7.80 2.99
C VAL A 166 -1.71 6.96 2.96
N ASN A 167 -2.27 6.69 4.14
CA ASN A 167 -3.53 5.94 4.25
C ASN A 167 -4.65 6.77 4.87
N PRO A 168 -5.57 7.34 4.06
CA PRO A 168 -6.73 8.04 4.60
C PRO A 168 -7.88 7.08 4.98
N TYR A 169 -7.76 5.79 4.68
CA TYR A 169 -8.87 4.85 4.78
C TYR A 169 -8.85 4.08 6.11
N ARG A 170 -10.04 3.90 6.67
CA ARG A 170 -10.24 3.00 7.82
C ARG A 170 -10.26 1.55 7.36
N LEU A 171 -9.90 0.66 8.28
CA LEU A 171 -10.12 -0.77 8.12
C LEU A 171 -11.62 -1.05 7.99
N VAL A 172 -11.98 -1.93 7.06
CA VAL A 172 -13.35 -2.37 6.84
C VAL A 172 -13.42 -3.85 7.18
N THR A 173 -14.22 -4.19 8.19
CA THR A 173 -14.48 -5.59 8.57
C THR A 173 -15.88 -5.97 8.11
N GLU A 174 -15.97 -6.93 7.20
CA GLU A 174 -17.24 -7.41 6.61
C GLU A 174 -17.41 -8.91 6.85
N PRO A 175 -18.67 -9.42 6.90
CA PRO A 175 -18.91 -10.85 6.95
C PRO A 175 -18.44 -11.52 5.66
N LEU A 176 -17.84 -12.70 5.80
CA LEU A 176 -17.38 -13.49 4.68
C LEU A 176 -18.56 -14.19 4.00
N VAL A 177 -18.64 -14.10 2.67
CA VAL A 177 -19.65 -14.82 1.89
C VAL A 177 -19.25 -16.30 1.80
N ARG A 178 -20.03 -17.17 2.44
CA ARG A 178 -19.81 -18.63 2.49
C ARG A 178 -20.71 -19.42 1.54
N THR A 179 -21.87 -18.85 1.19
CA THR A 179 -22.85 -19.49 0.32
C THR A 179 -23.39 -18.46 -0.65
N ARG A 180 -23.42 -18.83 -1.92
CA ARG A 180 -24.16 -18.11 -2.96
C ARG A 180 -25.21 -19.05 -3.53
N GLU A 181 -26.45 -18.62 -3.47
CA GLU A 181 -27.57 -19.30 -4.12
C GLU A 181 -27.87 -18.63 -5.46
N LEU A 182 -27.94 -19.44 -6.51
CA LEU A 182 -28.43 -19.04 -7.83
C LEU A 182 -29.76 -19.75 -8.06
N VAL A 183 -30.83 -18.97 -8.18
CA VAL A 183 -32.17 -19.47 -8.47
C VAL A 183 -32.45 -19.26 -9.95
N VAL A 184 -32.75 -20.34 -10.67
CA VAL A 184 -33.06 -20.32 -12.11
C VAL A 184 -34.46 -20.86 -12.32
N GLY A 185 -35.28 -20.15 -13.08
CA GLY A 185 -36.64 -20.60 -13.37
C GLY A 185 -37.26 -19.84 -14.53
N HIS A 186 -38.52 -20.14 -14.81
CA HIS A 186 -39.27 -19.44 -15.85
C HIS A 186 -39.61 -18.02 -15.38
N ALA A 187 -39.33 -17.03 -16.21
CA ALA A 187 -39.65 -15.65 -15.89
C ALA A 187 -41.13 -15.37 -16.14
N ARG A 188 -41.83 -14.85 -15.12
CA ARG A 188 -43.12 -14.18 -15.29
C ARG A 188 -42.94 -12.76 -15.80
N ASP A 189 -41.87 -12.09 -15.35
CA ASP A 189 -41.45 -10.75 -15.79
C ASP A 189 -39.91 -10.70 -15.88
N THR A 190 -39.40 -10.60 -17.09
CA THR A 190 -37.96 -10.61 -17.38
C THR A 190 -37.26 -9.31 -16.99
N LEU A 191 -37.96 -8.17 -17.00
CA LEU A 191 -37.37 -6.87 -16.66
C LEU A 191 -37.13 -6.72 -15.16
N ARG A 192 -38.03 -7.31 -14.35
CA ARG A 192 -37.93 -7.30 -12.88
C ARG A 192 -37.28 -8.55 -12.31
N MET A 193 -36.85 -9.49 -13.16
CA MET A 193 -36.29 -10.79 -12.76
C MET A 193 -37.22 -11.55 -11.79
N LEU A 194 -38.53 -11.49 -12.04
CA LEU A 194 -39.52 -12.21 -11.25
C LEU A 194 -39.83 -13.56 -11.88
N LEU A 195 -39.66 -14.62 -11.10
CA LEU A 195 -39.96 -15.99 -11.50
C LEU A 195 -41.47 -16.27 -11.45
N ASP A 196 -41.93 -17.20 -12.28
CA ASP A 196 -43.30 -17.72 -12.23
C ASP A 196 -43.45 -18.65 -11.02
N GLU A 197 -44.18 -18.17 -10.01
CA GLU A 197 -44.45 -18.88 -8.76
C GLU A 197 -45.19 -20.22 -8.96
N ARG A 198 -45.79 -20.46 -10.14
CA ARG A 198 -46.47 -21.73 -10.46
C ARG A 198 -45.51 -22.85 -10.82
N MET A 199 -44.24 -22.54 -11.08
CA MET A 199 -43.21 -23.51 -11.44
C MET A 199 -42.14 -23.51 -10.36
N GLU A 200 -41.76 -24.71 -9.90
CA GLU A 200 -40.62 -24.83 -8.99
C GLU A 200 -39.34 -24.42 -9.72
N PRO A 201 -38.57 -23.45 -9.19
CA PRO A 201 -37.29 -23.09 -9.76
C PRO A 201 -36.19 -24.05 -9.32
N ASP A 202 -35.12 -24.08 -10.11
CA ASP A 202 -33.89 -24.79 -9.77
C ASP A 202 -33.04 -23.93 -8.83
N HIS A 203 -32.59 -24.53 -7.72
CA HIS A 203 -31.72 -23.90 -6.73
C HIS A 203 -30.30 -24.48 -6.82
N LEU A 204 -29.35 -23.66 -7.23
CA LEU A 204 -27.94 -24.04 -7.37
C LEU A 204 -27.07 -23.28 -6.37
N PHE A 205 -26.38 -24.01 -5.52
CA PHE A 205 -25.51 -23.44 -4.49
C PHE A 205 -24.04 -23.50 -4.92
N LEU A 206 -23.33 -22.41 -4.60
CA LEU A 206 -21.88 -22.38 -4.53
C LEU A 206 -21.48 -22.15 -3.07
N ILE A 207 -20.63 -23.02 -2.55
CA ILE A 207 -20.09 -22.90 -1.20
C ILE A 207 -18.60 -22.57 -1.26
N SER A 208 -18.13 -21.84 -0.26
CA SER A 208 -16.71 -21.53 -0.09
C SER A 208 -16.26 -21.79 1.34
N GLY A 209 -15.05 -22.30 1.48
CA GLY A 209 -14.48 -22.70 2.76
C GLY A 209 -12.96 -22.52 2.78
N LEU A 210 -12.41 -22.66 3.98
CA LEU A 210 -10.98 -22.68 4.23
C LEU A 210 -10.58 -24.02 4.83
N VAL A 211 -9.48 -24.58 4.35
CA VAL A 211 -8.78 -25.67 5.01
C VAL A 211 -7.79 -25.07 6.01
N ARG A 212 -7.99 -25.34 7.30
CA ARG A 212 -7.16 -24.86 8.42
C ARG A 212 -6.40 -26.04 9.03
N GLY A 213 -5.13 -25.83 9.32
CA GLY A 213 -4.26 -26.78 10.01
C GLY A 213 -2.80 -26.30 10.08
N ASP A 214 -2.00 -26.99 10.88
CA ASP A 214 -0.58 -26.67 11.14
C ASP A 214 0.39 -27.24 10.09
N GLY A 215 -0.10 -28.08 9.17
CA GLY A 215 0.71 -28.71 8.12
C GLY A 215 0.95 -27.83 6.88
N PRO A 216 1.97 -28.14 6.05
CA PRO A 216 2.20 -27.45 4.78
C PRO A 216 0.98 -27.59 3.86
N ARG A 217 0.50 -26.46 3.33
CA ARG A 217 -0.70 -26.38 2.47
C ARG A 217 -0.41 -26.67 1.00
N GLU A 218 0.87 -26.82 0.66
CA GLU A 218 1.31 -27.19 -0.68
C GLU A 218 0.80 -28.59 -1.02
N ASN A 219 0.16 -28.72 -2.19
CA ASN A 219 -0.39 -29.97 -2.72
C ASN A 219 -1.61 -30.55 -1.98
N LEU A 220 -2.34 -29.74 -1.19
CA LEU A 220 -3.64 -30.16 -0.67
C LEU A 220 -4.64 -30.39 -1.82
N ARG A 221 -5.34 -31.51 -1.77
CA ARG A 221 -6.43 -31.83 -2.68
C ARG A 221 -7.71 -32.00 -1.87
N LEU A 222 -8.71 -31.22 -2.21
CA LEU A 222 -10.05 -31.41 -1.66
C LEU A 222 -10.86 -32.26 -2.64
N ARG A 223 -11.61 -33.23 -2.13
CA ARG A 223 -12.51 -34.06 -2.94
C ARG A 223 -13.92 -33.99 -2.39
N LEU A 224 -14.87 -33.78 -3.28
CA LEU A 224 -16.30 -33.96 -3.01
C LEU A 224 -16.66 -35.40 -3.35
N VAL A 225 -16.95 -36.20 -2.33
CA VAL A 225 -17.05 -37.67 -2.45
C VAL A 225 -18.20 -38.07 -3.38
N GLU A 226 -19.38 -37.50 -3.18
CA GLU A 226 -20.63 -37.89 -3.85
C GLU A 226 -20.58 -37.62 -5.36
N ARG A 227 -19.77 -36.65 -5.80
CA ARG A 227 -19.59 -36.34 -7.22
C ARG A 227 -18.28 -36.88 -7.79
N GLY A 228 -17.40 -37.40 -6.95
CA GLY A 228 -16.07 -37.85 -7.38
C GLY A 228 -15.19 -36.75 -7.98
N VAL A 229 -15.48 -35.48 -7.70
CA VAL A 229 -14.74 -34.34 -8.26
C VAL A 229 -13.66 -33.87 -7.30
N ASN A 230 -12.49 -33.56 -7.85
CA ASN A 230 -11.44 -32.86 -7.14
C ASN A 230 -11.70 -31.36 -7.23
N VAL A 231 -11.58 -30.69 -6.10
CA VAL A 231 -11.78 -29.26 -5.93
C VAL A 231 -10.39 -28.63 -5.73
N PRO A 232 -10.01 -27.64 -6.54
CA PRO A 232 -8.75 -26.95 -6.36
C PRO A 232 -8.74 -26.22 -5.02
N VAL A 233 -7.61 -26.30 -4.32
CA VAL A 233 -7.35 -25.57 -3.08
C VAL A 233 -6.22 -24.57 -3.35
N SER A 234 -6.41 -23.31 -2.97
CA SER A 234 -5.38 -22.29 -3.12
C SER A 234 -4.21 -22.54 -2.15
N PRO A 235 -3.03 -21.93 -2.36
CA PRO A 235 -1.92 -21.99 -1.41
C PRO A 235 -2.30 -21.52 0.01
N GLU A 236 -3.26 -20.61 0.10
CA GLU A 236 -3.80 -20.07 1.34
C GLU A 236 -4.83 -21.02 2.00
N GLY A 237 -5.20 -22.12 1.33
CA GLY A 237 -6.16 -23.12 1.81
C GLY A 237 -7.61 -22.85 1.39
N GLU A 238 -7.86 -21.92 0.46
CA GLU A 238 -9.21 -21.56 0.03
C GLU A 238 -9.75 -22.55 -1.00
N PHE A 239 -11.03 -22.89 -0.90
CA PHE A 239 -11.72 -23.70 -1.90
C PHE A 239 -13.13 -23.19 -2.16
N ALA A 240 -13.63 -23.48 -3.36
CA ALA A 240 -15.02 -23.22 -3.73
C ALA A 240 -15.59 -24.40 -4.52
N VAL A 241 -16.82 -24.79 -4.19
CA VAL A 241 -17.56 -25.88 -4.85
C VAL A 241 -18.87 -25.33 -5.36
N GLY A 242 -19.04 -25.32 -6.68
CA GLY A 242 -20.24 -24.83 -7.34
C GLY A 242 -21.23 -25.92 -7.73
N HIS A 243 -22.39 -25.48 -8.23
CA HIS A 243 -23.43 -26.33 -8.82
C HIS A 243 -23.99 -27.38 -7.85
N LEU A 244 -23.98 -27.14 -6.54
CA LEU A 244 -24.53 -28.06 -5.54
C LEU A 244 -26.05 -27.87 -5.44
N LEU A 245 -26.76 -28.94 -5.09
CA LEU A 245 -28.17 -28.86 -4.70
C LEU A 245 -28.25 -28.81 -3.16
N ALA A 246 -29.42 -28.49 -2.62
CA ALA A 246 -29.63 -28.62 -1.18
C ALA A 246 -29.51 -30.10 -0.77
N GLY A 247 -28.78 -30.38 0.31
CA GLY A 247 -28.57 -31.75 0.77
C GLY A 247 -27.29 -31.97 1.55
N GLU A 248 -26.98 -33.24 1.84
CA GLU A 248 -25.75 -33.63 2.53
C GLU A 248 -24.66 -34.06 1.54
N TYR A 249 -23.44 -33.60 1.82
CA TYR A 249 -22.24 -33.94 1.06
C TYR A 249 -21.07 -34.24 2.00
N THR A 250 -20.04 -34.88 1.47
CA THR A 250 -18.82 -35.24 2.20
C THR A 250 -17.63 -34.60 1.50
N LEU A 251 -16.88 -33.81 2.26
CA LEU A 251 -15.59 -33.27 1.84
C LEU A 251 -14.47 -34.09 2.47
N GLU A 252 -13.49 -34.45 1.65
CA GLU A 252 -12.25 -35.09 2.09
C GLU A 252 -11.05 -34.26 1.67
N VAL A 253 -10.17 -33.98 2.63
CA VAL A 253 -8.88 -33.35 2.36
C VAL A 253 -7.81 -34.44 2.29
N TRP A 254 -7.01 -34.39 1.24
CA TRP A 254 -5.92 -35.30 0.97
C TRP A 254 -4.62 -34.51 0.83
N SER A 255 -3.54 -35.04 1.42
CA SER A 255 -2.18 -34.57 1.17
C SER A 255 -1.39 -35.73 0.56
N GLN A 256 -0.81 -35.51 -0.62
CA GLN A 256 -0.16 -36.56 -1.42
C GLN A 256 -1.08 -37.77 -1.69
N GLN A 257 -0.95 -38.84 -0.88
CA GLN A 257 -1.72 -40.08 -0.96
C GLN A 257 -2.44 -40.42 0.36
N GLU A 258 -2.34 -39.57 1.38
CA GLU A 258 -2.96 -39.79 2.68
C GLU A 258 -4.17 -38.86 2.86
N ARG A 259 -5.27 -39.41 3.40
CA ARG A 259 -6.45 -38.63 3.75
C ARG A 259 -6.26 -38.04 5.15
N ILE A 260 -6.10 -36.73 5.20
CA ILE A 260 -5.83 -36.00 6.45
C ILE A 260 -7.11 -35.54 7.15
N ALA A 261 -8.20 -35.30 6.42
CA ALA A 261 -9.47 -34.91 7.03
C ALA A 261 -10.69 -35.41 6.23
N ARG A 262 -11.80 -35.61 6.94
CA ARG A 262 -13.12 -35.90 6.36
C ARG A 262 -14.20 -35.23 7.19
N ARG A 263 -15.07 -34.47 6.54
CA ARG A 263 -16.20 -33.78 7.18
C ARG A 263 -17.45 -33.95 6.33
N LYS A 264 -18.56 -34.29 6.99
CA LYS A 264 -19.89 -34.16 6.37
C LYS A 264 -20.35 -32.71 6.48
N ILE A 265 -20.92 -32.20 5.41
CA ILE A 265 -21.46 -30.85 5.30
C ILE A 265 -22.90 -30.92 4.82
N THR A 266 -23.70 -29.95 5.25
CA THR A 266 -25.07 -29.74 4.76
C THR A 266 -25.07 -28.47 3.91
N VAL A 267 -25.74 -28.48 2.77
CA VAL A 267 -25.88 -27.32 1.89
C VAL A 267 -27.35 -26.91 1.86
N PRO A 268 -27.69 -25.63 2.16
CA PRO A 268 -26.82 -24.58 2.69
C PRO A 268 -26.53 -24.75 4.21
N SER A 269 -25.38 -24.22 4.66
CA SER A 269 -24.89 -24.18 6.05
C SER A 269 -24.12 -22.85 6.28
N PRO A 270 -24.08 -22.34 7.52
CA PRO A 270 -23.27 -21.16 7.85
C PRO A 270 -21.75 -21.39 7.78
N GLU A 271 -21.29 -22.65 7.80
CA GLU A 271 -19.86 -22.98 7.83
C GLU A 271 -19.54 -24.23 6.98
N TYR A 272 -18.43 -24.16 6.25
CA TYR A 272 -17.86 -25.27 5.47
C TYR A 272 -16.35 -25.44 5.67
N ASP A 273 -15.74 -24.75 6.65
CA ASP A 273 -14.29 -24.82 6.88
C ASP A 273 -13.87 -26.26 7.24
N MET A 274 -12.70 -26.69 6.77
CA MET A 274 -12.15 -28.02 7.06
C MET A 274 -11.00 -27.86 8.06
N MET A 275 -10.96 -28.69 9.09
CA MET A 275 -9.82 -28.79 10.00
C MET A 275 -9.01 -30.03 9.64
N THR A 276 -7.70 -29.87 9.48
CA THR A 276 -6.73 -30.95 9.18
C THR A 276 -5.76 -31.13 10.31
#